data_AF-A0A352IPE8-F1
#
_entry.id   AF-A0A352IPE8-F1
#
_cell.length_a   1.000
_cell.length_b   1.000
_cell.length_c   1.000
_cell.angle_alpha   90.00
_cell.angle_beta   90.00
_cell.angle_gamma   90.00
#
_symmetry.space_group_name_H-M   'P 1'
#
loop_
_entity.id
_entity.type
_entity.pdbx_description
1 polymer ?
#
loop_
_entity_poly.entity_id
_entity_poly.type
_entity_poly.pdbx_seq_one_letter_code
_entity_poly.pdbx_strand_id
1 'polypeptide(L)'
;RRAVYYFQMLGSVADHYGIDLETPWADLPEDFRNVLLFGSGDEDIPFRYVNSRGHIMEKAHPFEGILPNLERRYRETDSQSMREELARNLSTQPCKECGGSRLRRSARHVFIEEHNISDVTHLPVGDAHDYFETLALPGRKGEIAEKILKEVRQRLQFLVNVGLEYLTLERSADTLSGGEAQRIRLASQIGAGLVGVMYILDEPSIGLHQRDNDRLLATLTHLRDLGNTVIVVEHDEDAIRAADHVIDIGPGAGVHGGKVIGQGTPQQIINNPDSLTGQYLNGTREIAIPKQRNKGSGKALTLSGATGNNLKDVTLDLPLGIMTCVTGVSASGKSTLINSTLYPVAAARLNKATSLNHAPYQSLKGLDHLDKVIDIDQSPIGRTPRSNPATYTGLFTPIRELFAGTQEARFRGYKPGRFSFNVKGGRCEACQGDGVIKVEMHF
;
A
#
# COMPACT_ATOMS: atom_id res chain seq x y z
N ARG A 1 -27.15 -4.49 17.00
CA ARG A 1 -28.47 -4.14 16.42
C ARG A 1 -28.59 -4.59 14.97
N ARG A 2 -27.72 -4.15 14.03
CA ARG A 2 -27.76 -4.60 12.61
C ARG A 2 -27.56 -6.11 12.44
N ALA A 3 -26.60 -6.72 13.13
CA ALA A 3 -26.37 -8.16 13.08
C ALA A 3 -27.61 -8.98 13.46
N VAL A 4 -28.40 -8.51 14.44
CA VAL A 4 -29.63 -9.19 14.89
C VAL A 4 -30.72 -9.11 13.82
N TYR A 5 -30.88 -7.97 13.15
CA TYR A 5 -31.86 -7.81 12.07
C TYR A 5 -31.55 -8.72 10.88
N TYR A 6 -30.29 -8.72 10.41
CA TYR A 6 -29.88 -9.57 9.29
C TYR A 6 -29.93 -11.06 9.65
N PHE A 7 -29.55 -11.43 10.88
CA PHE A 7 -29.63 -12.81 11.34
C PHE A 7 -31.08 -13.31 11.42
N GLN A 8 -32.01 -12.50 11.95
CA GLN A 8 -33.44 -12.86 11.98
C GLN A 8 -34.04 -12.99 10.58
N MET A 9 -33.65 -12.10 9.67
CA MET A 9 -34.08 -12.14 8.28
C MET A 9 -33.58 -13.42 7.59
N LEU A 10 -32.28 -13.73 7.71
CA LEU A 10 -31.71 -14.97 7.16
C LEU A 10 -32.31 -16.23 7.79
N GLY A 11 -32.62 -16.19 9.09
CA GLY A 11 -33.35 -17.27 9.77
C GLY A 11 -34.74 -17.49 9.18
N SER A 12 -35.50 -16.43 8.88
CA SER A 12 -36.83 -16.55 8.25
C SER A 12 -36.74 -17.14 6.84
N VAL A 13 -35.70 -16.80 6.06
CA VAL A 13 -35.44 -17.40 4.75
C VAL A 13 -35.09 -18.88 4.91
N ALA A 14 -34.20 -19.21 5.84
CA ALA A 14 -33.77 -20.59 6.10
C ALA A 14 -34.95 -21.48 6.54
N ASP A 15 -35.79 -20.99 7.45
CA ASP A 15 -37.01 -21.67 7.90
C ASP A 15 -37.99 -21.94 6.75
N HIS A 16 -38.17 -20.97 5.84
CA HIS A 16 -39.06 -21.08 4.68
C HIS A 16 -38.63 -22.19 3.70
N TYR A 17 -37.32 -22.30 3.45
CA TYR A 17 -36.76 -23.36 2.59
C TYR A 17 -36.43 -24.66 3.35
N GLY A 18 -36.69 -24.72 4.67
CA GLY A 18 -36.43 -25.90 5.50
C GLY A 18 -34.95 -26.24 5.65
N ILE A 19 -34.07 -25.23 5.64
CA ILE A 19 -32.62 -25.40 5.71
C ILE A 19 -32.10 -24.86 7.05
N ASP A 20 -31.17 -25.60 7.66
CA ASP A 20 -30.51 -25.14 8.88
C ASP A 20 -29.46 -24.06 8.56
N LEU A 21 -29.58 -22.90 9.18
CA LEU A 21 -28.68 -21.75 9.01
C LEU A 21 -27.25 -22.03 9.51
N GLU A 22 -27.06 -23.03 10.38
CA GLU A 22 -25.74 -23.47 10.86
C GLU A 22 -25.04 -24.43 9.89
N THR A 23 -25.69 -24.83 8.79
CA THR A 23 -25.08 -25.66 7.75
C THR A 23 -23.90 -24.92 7.10
N PRO A 24 -22.71 -25.54 6.96
CA PRO A 24 -21.58 -24.92 6.29
C PRO A 24 -21.94 -24.50 4.86
N TRP A 25 -21.49 -23.32 4.43
CA TRP A 25 -21.82 -22.76 3.10
C TRP A 25 -21.55 -23.71 1.93
N ALA A 26 -20.49 -24.53 2.02
CA ALA A 26 -20.13 -25.48 0.97
C ALA A 26 -21.15 -26.63 0.82
N ASP A 27 -21.88 -26.94 1.89
CA ASP A 27 -22.83 -28.05 1.97
C ASP A 27 -24.28 -27.59 1.70
N LEU A 28 -24.51 -26.28 1.54
CA LEU A 28 -25.81 -25.73 1.20
C LEU A 28 -26.21 -26.06 -0.26
N PRO A 29 -27.48 -26.43 -0.52
CA PRO A 29 -27.99 -26.61 -1.87
C PRO A 29 -27.73 -25.39 -2.76
N GLU A 30 -27.38 -25.61 -4.03
CA GLU A 30 -27.06 -24.54 -4.98
C GLU A 30 -28.23 -23.56 -5.17
N ASP A 31 -29.46 -24.08 -5.28
CA ASP A 31 -30.66 -23.27 -5.42
C ASP A 31 -30.87 -22.34 -4.21
N PHE A 32 -30.63 -22.84 -3.00
CA PHE A 32 -30.74 -22.02 -1.79
C PHE A 32 -29.62 -20.98 -1.69
N ARG A 33 -28.38 -21.32 -2.08
CA ARG A 33 -27.30 -20.33 -2.19
C ARG A 33 -27.66 -19.22 -3.17
N ASN A 34 -28.30 -19.55 -4.28
CA ASN A 34 -28.80 -18.57 -5.24
C ASN A 34 -29.90 -17.68 -4.64
N VAL A 35 -30.85 -18.24 -3.91
CA VAL A 35 -31.87 -17.45 -3.19
C VAL A 35 -31.24 -16.51 -2.16
N LEU A 36 -30.24 -16.98 -1.40
CA LEU A 36 -29.53 -16.15 -0.43
C LEU A 36 -28.80 -14.98 -1.11
N LEU A 37 -28.13 -15.23 -2.24
CA LEU A 37 -27.34 -14.21 -2.92
C LEU A 37 -28.18 -13.24 -3.74
N PHE A 38 -29.16 -13.73 -4.50
CA PHE A 38 -29.89 -12.98 -5.53
C PHE A 38 -31.36 -12.73 -5.21
N GLY A 39 -31.89 -13.36 -4.16
CA GLY A 39 -33.26 -13.18 -3.70
C GLY A 39 -34.21 -14.30 -4.12
N SER A 40 -35.44 -14.24 -3.59
CA SER A 40 -36.50 -15.23 -3.85
C SER A 40 -37.34 -14.93 -5.11
N GLY A 41 -36.94 -13.94 -5.91
CA GLY A 41 -37.71 -13.50 -7.08
C GLY A 41 -39.04 -12.88 -6.66
N ASP A 42 -40.14 -13.47 -7.11
CA ASP A 42 -41.52 -13.06 -6.77
C ASP A 42 -42.12 -13.86 -5.60
N GLU A 43 -41.37 -14.82 -5.04
CA GLU A 43 -41.85 -15.65 -3.93
C GLU A 43 -41.84 -14.87 -2.60
N ASP A 44 -43.01 -14.76 -1.97
CA ASP A 44 -43.18 -14.11 -0.68
C ASP A 44 -42.70 -15.00 0.48
N ILE A 45 -41.80 -14.46 1.30
CA ILE A 45 -41.29 -15.13 2.50
C ILE A 45 -41.84 -14.42 3.74
N PRO A 46 -42.41 -15.16 4.72
CA PRO A 46 -42.88 -14.57 5.97
C PRO A 46 -41.71 -14.21 6.88
N PHE A 47 -41.42 -12.91 7.00
CA PHE A 47 -40.36 -12.42 7.87
C PHE A 47 -40.86 -12.05 9.25
N ARG A 48 -40.16 -12.53 10.29
CA ARG A 48 -40.44 -12.19 11.69
C ARG A 48 -39.36 -11.26 12.24
N TYR A 49 -39.74 -10.00 12.49
CA TYR A 49 -38.86 -8.98 13.03
C TYR A 49 -39.19 -8.69 14.49
N VAL A 50 -38.17 -8.72 15.36
CA VAL A 50 -38.34 -8.29 16.75
C VAL A 50 -37.90 -6.85 16.88
N ASN A 51 -38.84 -5.97 17.23
CA ASN A 51 -38.50 -4.56 17.45
C ASN A 51 -37.75 -4.35 18.78
N SER A 52 -37.21 -3.14 18.99
CA SER A 52 -36.45 -2.79 20.20
C SER A 52 -37.26 -2.86 21.52
N ARG A 53 -38.58 -3.01 21.46
CA ARG A 53 -39.49 -3.17 22.61
C ARG A 53 -39.95 -4.62 22.80
N GLY A 54 -39.43 -5.57 22.02
CA GLY A 54 -39.76 -6.99 22.11
C GLY A 54 -41.06 -7.40 21.41
N HIS A 55 -41.73 -6.50 20.69
CA HIS A 55 -42.89 -6.89 19.89
C HIS A 55 -42.44 -7.55 18.58
N ILE A 56 -43.08 -8.66 18.25
CA ILE A 56 -42.86 -9.40 17.00
C ILE A 56 -43.77 -8.80 15.94
N MET A 57 -43.19 -8.41 14.81
CA MET A 57 -43.92 -8.01 13.61
C MET A 57 -43.67 -9.05 12.53
N GLU A 58 -44.74 -9.55 11.94
CA GLU A 58 -44.69 -10.52 10.84
C GLU A 58 -45.12 -9.82 9.55
N LYS A 59 -44.30 -9.93 8.50
CA LYS A 59 -44.59 -9.35 7.19
C LYS A 59 -44.11 -10.30 6.10
N ALA A 60 -45.00 -10.65 5.18
CA ALA A 60 -44.63 -11.36 3.97
C ALA A 60 -44.20 -10.37 2.89
N HIS A 61 -43.04 -10.61 2.28
CA HIS A 61 -42.58 -9.94 1.07
C HIS A 61 -41.47 -10.76 0.42
N PRO A 62 -41.08 -10.48 -0.83
CA PRO A 62 -39.96 -11.16 -1.44
C PRO A 62 -38.65 -10.82 -0.75
N PHE A 63 -37.74 -11.78 -0.70
CA PHE A 63 -36.39 -11.55 -0.23
C PHE A 63 -35.57 -10.91 -1.36
N GLU A 64 -35.06 -9.71 -1.13
CA GLU A 64 -34.24 -8.95 -2.08
C GLU A 64 -32.91 -9.66 -2.45
N GLY A 65 -32.42 -10.56 -1.59
CA GLY A 65 -31.08 -11.15 -1.74
C GLY A 65 -29.99 -10.30 -1.10
N ILE A 66 -28.88 -10.95 -0.72
CA ILE A 66 -27.75 -10.28 -0.08
C ILE A 66 -27.04 -9.32 -1.05
N LEU A 67 -26.77 -9.76 -2.29
CA LEU A 67 -26.02 -8.95 -3.25
C LEU A 67 -26.81 -7.71 -3.73
N PRO A 68 -28.09 -7.83 -4.15
CA PRO A 68 -28.87 -6.65 -4.53
C PRO A 68 -29.04 -5.67 -3.35
N ASN A 69 -29.22 -6.18 -2.12
CA ASN A 69 -29.29 -5.33 -0.94
C ASN A 69 -27.99 -4.53 -0.72
N LEU A 70 -26.83 -5.17 -0.82
CA LEU A 70 -25.54 -4.50 -0.67
C LEU A 70 -25.30 -3.48 -1.79
N GLU A 71 -25.61 -3.83 -3.04
CA GLU A 71 -25.47 -2.95 -4.19
C GLU A 71 -26.36 -1.71 -4.09
N ARG A 72 -27.64 -1.89 -3.78
CA ARG A 72 -28.58 -0.79 -3.60
C ARG A 72 -28.15 0.12 -2.46
N ARG A 73 -27.77 -0.44 -1.30
CA ARG A 73 -27.30 0.34 -0.14
C ARG A 73 -26.02 1.11 -0.45
N TYR A 74 -25.12 0.57 -1.26
CA TYR A 74 -23.91 1.28 -1.68
C TYR A 74 -24.25 2.51 -2.56
N ARG A 75 -25.19 2.35 -3.49
CA ARG A 75 -25.64 3.43 -4.38
C ARG A 75 -26.47 4.51 -3.68
N GLU A 76 -27.35 4.13 -2.76
CA GLU A 76 -28.32 5.04 -2.11
C GLU A 76 -27.81 5.69 -0.82
N THR A 77 -26.72 5.19 -0.24
CA THR A 77 -26.17 5.73 1.01
C THR A 77 -25.58 7.13 0.82
N ASP A 78 -26.04 8.10 1.63
CA ASP A 78 -25.42 9.44 1.73
C ASP A 78 -24.27 9.49 2.75
N SER A 79 -24.13 8.46 3.59
CA SER A 79 -23.07 8.37 4.62
C SER A 79 -21.76 7.85 4.03
N GLN A 80 -20.74 8.71 3.97
CA GLN A 80 -19.41 8.34 3.49
C GLN A 80 -18.81 7.14 4.23
N SER A 81 -18.92 7.08 5.55
CA SER A 81 -18.41 5.96 6.36
C SER A 81 -19.09 4.63 6.02
N MET A 82 -20.40 4.66 5.74
CA MET A 82 -21.14 3.46 5.34
C MET A 82 -20.75 3.02 3.92
N ARG A 83 -20.52 3.99 3.02
CA ARG A 83 -20.02 3.72 1.67
C ARG A 83 -18.65 3.06 1.69
N GLU A 84 -17.74 3.55 2.52
CA GLU A 84 -16.42 2.95 2.74
C GLU A 84 -16.51 1.54 3.34
N GLU A 85 -17.42 1.32 4.30
CA GLU A 85 -17.66 0.00 4.87
C GLU A 85 -18.15 -1.01 3.83
N LEU A 86 -19.09 -0.62 2.96
CA LEU A 86 -19.62 -1.46 1.88
C LEU A 86 -18.62 -1.68 0.76
N ALA A 87 -17.80 -0.67 0.44
CA ALA A 87 -16.77 -0.76 -0.60
C ALA A 87 -15.76 -1.89 -0.34
N ARG A 88 -15.55 -2.30 0.93
CA ARG A 88 -14.68 -3.43 1.29
C ARG A 88 -15.14 -4.77 0.70
N ASN A 89 -16.43 -4.90 0.38
CA ASN A 89 -16.99 -6.12 -0.22
C ASN A 89 -17.03 -6.05 -1.75
N LEU A 90 -16.56 -4.95 -2.35
CA LEU A 90 -16.52 -4.78 -3.80
C LEU A 90 -15.13 -5.11 -4.33
N SER A 91 -15.08 -5.75 -5.49
CA SER A 91 -13.87 -5.87 -6.29
C SER A 91 -13.96 -4.96 -7.50
N THR A 92 -12.83 -4.37 -7.88
CA THR A 92 -12.74 -3.56 -9.10
C THR A 92 -12.58 -4.49 -10.30
N GLN A 93 -13.43 -4.31 -11.31
CA GLN A 93 -13.37 -5.05 -12.56
C GLN A 93 -13.27 -4.08 -13.74
N PRO A 94 -12.62 -4.47 -14.86
CA PRO A 94 -12.65 -3.68 -16.08
C PRO A 94 -14.10 -3.43 -16.53
N CYS A 95 -14.40 -2.20 -16.94
CA CYS A 95 -15.72 -1.86 -17.46
C CYS A 95 -16.01 -2.66 -18.73
N LYS A 96 -17.19 -3.30 -18.82
CA LYS A 96 -17.58 -4.13 -19.96
C LYS A 96 -17.66 -3.37 -21.29
N GLU A 97 -17.93 -2.07 -21.25
CA GLU A 97 -18.06 -1.25 -22.47
C GLU A 97 -16.71 -0.74 -22.98
N CYS A 98 -15.89 -0.16 -22.10
CA CYS A 98 -14.59 0.40 -22.48
C CYS A 98 -13.43 -0.60 -22.36
N GLY A 99 -13.66 -1.78 -21.79
CA GLY A 99 -12.61 -2.76 -21.51
C GLY A 99 -11.58 -2.29 -20.48
N GLY A 100 -11.89 -1.23 -19.72
CA GLY A 100 -10.94 -0.58 -18.80
C GLY A 100 -10.22 0.65 -19.37
N SER A 101 -10.32 0.92 -20.68
CA SER A 101 -9.58 2.03 -21.33
C SER A 101 -10.01 3.43 -20.89
N ARG A 102 -11.18 3.56 -20.23
CA ARG A 102 -11.80 4.83 -19.80
C ARG A 102 -12.21 5.76 -20.96
N LEU A 103 -12.12 5.30 -22.20
CA LEU A 103 -12.42 6.10 -23.40
C LEU A 103 -13.68 5.63 -24.12
N ARG A 104 -14.39 6.59 -24.74
CA ARG A 104 -15.51 6.32 -25.64
C ARG A 104 -15.05 5.47 -26.84
N ARG A 105 -15.98 4.74 -27.45
CA ARG A 105 -15.70 3.89 -28.63
C ARG A 105 -15.03 4.67 -29.76
N SER A 106 -15.50 5.88 -30.09
CA SER A 106 -14.93 6.70 -31.16
C SER A 106 -13.46 7.05 -30.92
N ALA A 107 -13.08 7.42 -29.70
CA ALA A 107 -11.69 7.73 -29.35
C ALA A 107 -10.77 6.50 -29.44
N ARG A 108 -11.28 5.30 -29.14
CA ARG A 108 -10.53 4.04 -29.29
C ARG A 108 -10.30 3.61 -30.74
N HIS A 109 -11.03 4.17 -31.70
CA HIS A 109 -10.88 3.83 -33.13
C HIS A 109 -10.00 4.85 -33.87
N VAL A 110 -9.15 5.59 -33.15
CA VAL A 110 -8.13 6.46 -33.72
C VAL A 110 -6.78 5.78 -33.52
N PHE A 111 -6.06 5.58 -34.63
CA PHE A 111 -4.83 4.79 -34.67
C PHE A 111 -3.64 5.61 -35.16
N ILE A 112 -2.48 5.32 -34.60
CA ILE A 112 -1.17 5.69 -35.15
C ILE A 112 -0.54 4.37 -35.63
N GLU A 113 -0.43 4.23 -36.96
CA GLU A 113 -0.16 2.94 -37.61
C GLU A 113 -1.19 1.89 -37.15
N GLU A 114 -0.74 0.80 -36.53
CA GLU A 114 -1.60 -0.31 -36.07
C GLU A 114 -2.05 -0.18 -34.60
N HIS A 115 -1.60 0.85 -33.87
CA HIS A 115 -1.86 0.99 -32.43
C HIS A 115 -2.83 2.13 -32.12
N ASN A 116 -3.85 1.86 -31.30
CA ASN A 116 -4.67 2.90 -30.70
C ASN A 116 -4.10 3.37 -29.35
N ILE A 117 -4.64 4.45 -28.80
CA ILE A 117 -4.16 5.04 -27.54
C ILE A 117 -4.25 4.07 -26.34
N SER A 118 -5.24 3.18 -26.32
CA SER A 118 -5.38 2.16 -25.27
C SER A 118 -4.25 1.16 -25.38
N ASP A 119 -3.94 0.68 -26.59
CA ASP A 119 -2.87 -0.30 -26.82
C ASP A 119 -1.53 0.26 -26.29
N VAL A 120 -1.19 1.49 -26.67
CA VAL A 120 0.04 2.17 -26.23
C VAL A 120 0.06 2.38 -24.71
N THR A 121 -1.06 2.71 -24.09
CA THR A 121 -1.10 2.98 -22.63
C THR A 121 -1.04 1.70 -21.77
N HIS A 122 -1.40 0.55 -22.34
CA HIS A 122 -1.25 -0.76 -21.69
C HIS A 122 0.17 -1.32 -21.83
N LEU A 123 0.99 -0.80 -22.74
CA LEU A 123 2.38 -1.21 -22.85
C LEU A 123 3.16 -0.81 -21.58
N PRO A 124 4.12 -1.65 -21.14
CA PRO A 124 5.19 -1.22 -20.26
C PRO A 124 5.89 0.01 -20.81
N VAL A 125 6.38 0.89 -19.94
CA VAL A 125 7.09 2.11 -20.31
C VAL A 125 8.28 1.83 -21.23
N GLY A 126 9.01 0.72 -21.01
CA GLY A 126 10.10 0.29 -21.89
C GLY A 126 9.61 -0.05 -23.31
N ASP A 127 8.56 -0.86 -23.41
CA ASP A 127 8.00 -1.25 -24.71
C ASP A 127 7.39 -0.03 -25.43
N ALA A 128 6.74 0.87 -24.69
CA ALA A 128 6.23 2.14 -25.22
C ALA A 128 7.37 3.05 -25.70
N HIS A 129 8.49 3.11 -24.97
CA HIS A 129 9.69 3.85 -25.37
C HIS A 129 10.21 3.33 -26.70
N ASP A 130 10.40 2.02 -26.83
CA ASP A 130 10.92 1.37 -28.03
C ASP A 130 9.96 1.54 -29.23
N TYR A 131 8.64 1.46 -28.99
CA TYR A 131 7.63 1.78 -29.99
C TYR A 131 7.78 3.22 -30.50
N PHE A 132 7.87 4.22 -29.62
CA PHE A 132 7.98 5.61 -30.06
C PHE A 132 9.33 5.93 -30.69
N GLU A 133 10.43 5.28 -30.29
CA GLU A 133 11.75 5.42 -30.93
C GLU A 133 11.73 4.93 -32.38
N THR A 134 11.09 3.78 -32.62
CA THR A 134 11.00 3.17 -33.95
C THR A 134 9.92 3.77 -34.85
N LEU A 135 8.92 4.44 -34.27
CA LEU A 135 7.81 5.06 -34.99
C LEU A 135 8.31 6.15 -35.97
N ALA A 136 8.05 5.94 -37.26
CA ALA A 136 8.44 6.83 -38.34
C ALA A 136 7.24 7.24 -39.20
N LEU A 137 6.83 8.50 -39.08
CA LEU A 137 5.69 9.04 -39.83
C LEU A 137 6.17 9.77 -41.10
N PRO A 138 5.81 9.34 -42.32
CA PRO A 138 6.30 9.96 -43.54
C PRO A 138 5.60 11.29 -43.86
N GLY A 139 6.32 12.17 -44.57
CA GLY A 139 5.81 13.43 -45.11
C GLY A 139 5.33 14.41 -44.05
N ARG A 140 4.30 15.20 -44.39
CA ARG A 140 3.74 16.27 -43.53
C ARG A 140 3.32 15.79 -42.13
N LYS A 141 2.92 14.52 -41.98
CA LYS A 141 2.55 13.97 -40.66
C LYS A 141 3.76 13.91 -39.73
N GLY A 142 4.92 13.48 -40.23
CA GLY A 142 6.17 13.45 -39.49
C GLY A 142 6.64 14.85 -39.09
N GLU A 143 6.60 15.80 -40.02
CA GLU A 143 7.00 17.20 -39.76
C GLU A 143 6.16 17.84 -38.62
N ILE A 144 4.86 17.57 -38.57
CA ILE A 144 3.99 18.06 -37.49
C ILE A 144 4.29 17.34 -36.17
N ALA A 145 4.53 16.03 -36.23
CA ALA A 145 4.69 15.18 -35.05
C ALA A 145 6.10 15.26 -34.44
N GLU A 146 7.12 15.74 -35.15
CA GLU A 146 8.52 15.71 -34.75
C GLU A 146 8.75 16.21 -33.31
N LYS A 147 8.25 17.40 -32.99
CA LYS A 147 8.38 17.99 -31.65
C LYS A 147 7.66 17.19 -30.57
N ILE A 148 6.51 16.61 -30.91
CA ILE A 148 5.70 15.80 -29.99
C ILE A 148 6.40 14.47 -29.72
N LEU A 149 6.89 13.79 -30.76
CA LEU A 149 7.62 12.54 -30.64
C LEU A 149 8.90 12.72 -29.83
N LYS A 150 9.63 13.82 -30.06
CA LYS A 150 10.80 14.17 -29.25
C LYS A 150 10.46 14.27 -27.76
N GLU A 151 9.39 14.99 -27.41
CA GLU A 151 8.94 15.15 -26.03
C GLU A 151 8.50 13.81 -25.40
N VAL A 152 7.74 12.99 -26.14
CA VAL A 152 7.27 11.68 -25.67
C VAL A 152 8.44 10.73 -25.42
N ARG A 153 9.35 10.60 -26.39
CA ARG A 153 10.57 9.78 -26.27
C ARG A 153 11.40 10.20 -25.06
N GLN A 154 11.63 11.50 -24.91
CA GLN A 154 12.42 12.05 -23.81
C GLN A 154 11.78 11.75 -22.43
N ARG A 155 10.46 11.91 -22.28
CA ARG A 155 9.75 11.58 -21.02
C ARG A 155 9.77 10.09 -20.70
N LEU A 156 9.58 9.23 -21.71
CA LEU A 156 9.66 7.79 -21.53
C LEU A 156 11.08 7.37 -21.15
N GLN A 157 12.10 7.93 -21.79
CA GLN A 157 13.51 7.69 -21.45
C GLN A 157 13.82 8.09 -20.00
N PHE A 158 13.24 9.18 -19.48
CA PHE A 158 13.42 9.53 -18.06
C PHE A 158 12.84 8.49 -17.11
N LEU A 159 11.64 7.97 -17.41
CA LEU A 159 11.04 6.89 -16.62
C LEU A 159 11.87 5.61 -16.69
N VAL A 160 12.41 5.27 -17.86
CA VAL A 160 13.36 4.17 -18.03
C VAL A 160 14.60 4.42 -17.18
N ASN A 161 15.21 5.60 -17.23
CA ASN A 161 16.43 5.92 -16.48
C ASN A 161 16.30 5.76 -14.97
N VAL A 162 15.11 6.06 -14.41
CA VAL A 162 14.83 5.86 -12.98
C VAL A 162 14.34 4.43 -12.65
N GLY A 163 14.47 3.48 -13.59
CA GLY A 163 14.19 2.06 -13.36
C GLY A 163 12.70 1.71 -13.32
N LEU A 164 11.84 2.46 -14.03
CA LEU A 164 10.39 2.26 -14.06
C LEU A 164 9.87 1.69 -15.39
N GLU A 165 10.76 1.14 -16.23
CA GLU A 165 10.43 0.57 -17.54
C GLU A 165 9.37 -0.56 -17.49
N TYR A 166 9.21 -1.22 -16.35
CA TYR A 166 8.27 -2.32 -16.16
C TYR A 166 6.83 -1.87 -15.89
N LEU A 167 6.62 -0.61 -15.49
CA LEU A 167 5.28 -0.09 -15.21
C LEU A 167 4.55 0.18 -16.52
N THR A 168 3.23 0.00 -16.55
CA THR A 168 2.40 0.45 -17.67
C THR A 168 2.00 1.91 -17.48
N LEU A 169 1.73 2.64 -18.57
CA LEU A 169 1.34 4.06 -18.51
C LEU A 169 -0.04 4.26 -17.85
N GLU A 170 -0.90 3.25 -17.87
CA GLU A 170 -2.23 3.30 -17.25
C GLU A 170 -2.25 2.92 -15.75
N ARG A 171 -1.11 2.51 -15.19
CA ARG A 171 -1.03 2.03 -13.80
C ARG A 171 -1.58 3.08 -12.83
N SER A 172 -2.47 2.66 -11.94
CA SER A 172 -3.05 3.57 -10.94
C SER A 172 -2.00 4.07 -9.96
N ALA A 173 -1.97 5.38 -9.72
CA ALA A 173 -1.07 6.03 -8.77
C ALA A 173 -1.21 5.47 -7.34
N ASP A 174 -2.43 5.09 -6.93
CA ASP A 174 -2.71 4.53 -5.61
C ASP A 174 -2.08 3.15 -5.38
N THR A 175 -1.65 2.48 -6.44
CA THR A 175 -1.06 1.13 -6.39
C THR A 175 0.46 1.13 -6.47
N LEU A 176 1.06 2.32 -6.53
CA LEU A 176 2.51 2.49 -6.54
C LEU A 176 3.06 2.44 -5.12
N SER A 177 4.23 1.82 -4.97
CA SER A 177 5.03 1.94 -3.76
C SER A 177 5.54 3.37 -3.57
N GLY A 178 5.95 3.72 -2.34
CA GLY A 178 6.53 5.04 -2.05
C GLY A 178 7.72 5.36 -2.94
N GLY A 179 8.64 4.40 -3.12
CA GLY A 179 9.81 4.55 -3.99
C GLY A 179 9.44 4.72 -5.48
N GLU A 180 8.43 4.00 -5.99
CA GLU A 180 7.95 4.20 -7.36
C GLU A 180 7.36 5.60 -7.56
N ALA A 181 6.48 6.04 -6.65
CA ALA A 181 5.87 7.37 -6.71
C ALA A 181 6.92 8.49 -6.65
N GLN A 182 7.94 8.32 -5.80
CA GLN A 182 9.06 9.25 -5.69
C GLN A 182 9.87 9.30 -6.99
N ARG A 183 10.19 8.15 -7.60
CA ARG A 183 10.94 8.09 -8.87
C ARG A 183 10.14 8.64 -10.06
N ILE A 184 8.83 8.45 -10.12
CA ILE A 184 7.97 9.12 -11.12
C ILE A 184 8.06 10.64 -10.96
N ARG A 185 8.02 11.14 -9.72
CA ARG A 185 8.15 12.57 -9.45
C ARG A 185 9.52 13.09 -9.90
N LEU A 186 10.60 12.37 -9.62
CA LEU A 186 11.95 12.70 -10.07
C LEU A 186 12.03 12.79 -11.60
N ALA A 187 11.56 11.76 -12.31
CA ALA A 187 11.52 11.75 -13.78
C ALA A 187 10.75 12.96 -14.34
N SER A 188 9.62 13.30 -13.70
CA SER A 188 8.81 14.46 -14.09
C SER A 188 9.53 15.80 -13.89
N GLN A 189 10.35 15.93 -12.84
CA GLN A 189 11.13 17.16 -12.59
C GLN A 189 12.27 17.32 -13.61
N ILE A 190 12.93 16.24 -13.98
CA ILE A 190 13.98 16.27 -15.01
C ILE A 190 13.38 16.66 -16.35
N GLY A 191 12.20 16.13 -16.69
CA GLY A 191 11.48 16.49 -17.90
C GLY A 191 10.99 17.94 -17.95
N ALA A 192 10.84 18.61 -16.81
CA ALA A 192 10.51 20.04 -16.79
C ALA A 192 11.69 20.92 -17.25
N GLY A 193 12.92 20.40 -17.26
CA GLY A 193 14.09 21.12 -17.76
C GLY A 193 14.41 22.40 -16.98
N LEU A 194 14.04 22.45 -15.69
CA LEU A 194 14.26 23.62 -14.86
C LEU A 194 15.75 23.79 -14.54
N VAL A 195 16.19 25.04 -14.47
CA VAL A 195 17.56 25.46 -14.15
C VAL A 195 17.55 26.43 -12.98
N GLY A 196 18.56 26.39 -12.12
CA GLY A 196 18.63 27.24 -10.93
C GLY A 196 17.67 26.85 -9.81
N VAL A 197 17.17 25.61 -9.83
CA VAL A 197 16.29 25.06 -8.80
C VAL A 197 17.10 24.28 -7.78
N MET A 198 16.67 24.34 -6.51
CA MET A 198 17.18 23.50 -5.44
C MET A 198 16.22 22.32 -5.22
N TYR A 199 16.68 21.12 -5.51
CA TYR A 199 15.96 19.87 -5.26
C TYR A 199 16.41 19.27 -3.93
N ILE A 200 15.45 18.90 -3.09
CA ILE A 200 15.69 18.17 -1.84
C ILE A 200 15.00 16.81 -1.97
N LEU A 201 15.79 15.75 -1.89
CA LEU A 201 15.33 14.37 -2.01
C LEU A 201 15.58 13.61 -0.71
N ASP A 202 14.60 12.82 -0.30
CA ASP A 202 14.63 12.03 0.92
C ASP A 202 14.74 10.55 0.56
N GLU A 203 15.93 9.96 0.69
CA GLU A 203 16.27 8.55 0.41
C GLU A 203 15.70 8.01 -0.93
N PRO A 204 16.09 8.58 -2.09
CA PRO A 204 15.57 8.15 -3.39
C PRO A 204 15.93 6.70 -3.78
N SER A 205 16.89 6.08 -3.09
CA SER A 205 17.23 4.65 -3.26
C SER A 205 16.21 3.69 -2.63
N ILE A 206 15.23 4.18 -1.85
CA ILE A 206 14.23 3.32 -1.20
C ILE A 206 13.51 2.43 -2.22
N GLY A 207 13.51 1.13 -1.92
CA GLY A 207 12.84 0.11 -2.74
C GLY A 207 13.48 -0.09 -4.12
N LEU A 208 14.69 0.43 -4.35
CA LEU A 208 15.50 0.18 -5.52
C LEU A 208 16.49 -0.96 -5.24
N HIS A 209 16.79 -1.76 -6.26
CA HIS A 209 17.79 -2.80 -6.16
C HIS A 209 19.19 -2.23 -6.43
N GLN A 210 20.25 -2.72 -5.79
CA GLN A 210 21.61 -2.18 -5.93
C GLN A 210 22.06 -2.03 -7.39
N ARG A 211 21.72 -3.02 -8.23
CA ARG A 211 21.97 -3.00 -9.68
C ARG A 211 21.48 -1.70 -10.37
N ASP A 212 20.34 -1.17 -9.94
CA ASP A 212 19.71 -0.02 -10.58
C ASP A 212 20.14 1.31 -9.91
N ASN A 213 20.92 1.25 -8.83
CA ASN A 213 21.39 2.42 -8.09
C ASN A 213 22.28 3.34 -8.95
N ASP A 214 23.18 2.77 -9.75
CA ASP A 214 24.04 3.53 -10.67
C ASP A 214 23.23 4.42 -11.63
N ARG A 215 22.07 3.92 -12.09
CA ARG A 215 21.19 4.66 -13.00
C ARG A 215 20.52 5.83 -12.28
N LEU A 216 20.12 5.63 -11.03
CA LEU A 216 19.60 6.70 -10.17
C LEU A 216 20.68 7.77 -9.93
N LEU A 217 21.89 7.38 -9.56
CA LEU A 217 23.00 8.31 -9.32
C LEU A 217 23.36 9.10 -10.59
N ALA A 218 23.42 8.45 -11.75
CA ALA A 218 23.61 9.14 -13.03
C ALA A 218 22.51 10.15 -13.33
N THR A 219 21.27 9.82 -12.96
CA THR A 219 20.12 10.70 -13.13
C THR A 219 20.18 11.93 -12.20
N LEU A 220 20.61 11.76 -10.95
CA LEU A 220 20.81 12.85 -9.99
C LEU A 220 21.97 13.77 -10.43
N THR A 221 23.05 13.16 -10.91
CA THR A 221 24.21 13.85 -11.50
C THR A 221 23.78 14.69 -12.70
N HIS A 222 22.96 14.13 -13.59
CA HIS A 222 22.41 14.87 -14.72
C HIS A 222 21.54 16.05 -14.28
N LEU A 223 20.67 15.85 -13.28
CA LEU A 223 19.81 16.93 -12.75
C LEU A 223 20.64 18.08 -12.18
N ARG A 224 21.75 17.79 -11.49
CA ARG A 224 22.75 18.77 -11.04
C ARG A 224 23.40 19.49 -12.23
N ASP A 225 23.86 18.74 -13.23
CA ASP A 225 24.59 19.27 -14.39
C ASP A 225 23.75 20.17 -15.30
N LEU A 226 22.41 20.09 -15.21
CA LEU A 226 21.50 21.07 -15.81
C LEU A 226 21.60 22.47 -15.19
N GLY A 227 22.39 22.65 -14.12
CA GLY A 227 22.55 23.91 -13.40
C GLY A 227 21.67 24.02 -12.17
N ASN A 228 21.37 22.90 -11.52
CA ASN A 228 20.57 22.83 -10.30
C ASN A 228 21.42 22.43 -9.10
N THR A 229 20.91 22.70 -7.89
CA THR A 229 21.46 22.15 -6.65
C THR A 229 20.64 20.95 -6.23
N VAL A 230 21.29 19.81 -5.96
CA VAL A 230 20.61 18.57 -5.56
C VAL A 230 21.11 18.18 -4.17
N ILE A 231 20.23 18.26 -3.18
CA ILE A 231 20.48 17.85 -1.80
C ILE A 231 19.77 16.52 -1.59
N VAL A 232 20.52 15.49 -1.20
CA VAL A 232 19.99 14.14 -1.01
C VAL A 232 20.27 13.68 0.41
N VAL A 233 19.23 13.28 1.13
CA VAL A 233 19.36 12.51 2.37
C VAL A 233 19.51 11.06 1.98
N GLU A 234 20.62 10.43 2.32
CA GLU A 234 20.93 9.05 1.93
C GLU A 234 21.74 8.31 2.99
N HIS A 235 21.68 6.99 2.91
CA HIS A 235 22.44 6.06 3.72
C HIS A 235 23.21 5.04 2.87
N ASP A 236 22.97 4.99 1.56
CA ASP A 236 23.68 4.12 0.62
C ASP A 236 25.14 4.54 0.42
N GLU A 237 26.03 3.54 0.40
CA GLU A 237 27.47 3.75 0.30
C GLU A 237 27.87 4.34 -1.07
N ASP A 238 27.31 3.83 -2.16
CA ASP A 238 27.66 4.27 -3.52
C ASP A 238 27.23 5.74 -3.72
N ALA A 239 26.05 6.11 -3.20
CA ALA A 239 25.55 7.47 -3.22
C ALA A 239 26.47 8.44 -2.46
N ILE A 240 26.89 8.07 -1.25
CA ILE A 240 27.80 8.90 -0.43
C ILE A 240 29.16 9.05 -1.12
N ARG A 241 29.69 7.97 -1.71
CA ARG A 241 30.97 8.00 -2.42
C ARG A 241 30.93 8.81 -3.71
N ALA A 242 29.81 8.82 -4.41
CA ALA A 242 29.61 9.55 -5.66
C ALA A 242 29.32 11.05 -5.45
N ALA A 243 28.96 11.47 -4.24
CA ALA A 243 28.59 12.85 -3.95
C ALA A 243 29.78 13.82 -4.10
N ASP A 244 29.51 15.01 -4.65
CA ASP A 244 30.53 16.09 -4.71
C ASP A 244 30.85 16.64 -3.31
N HIS A 245 29.84 16.65 -2.43
CA HIS A 245 29.91 17.17 -1.08
C HIS A 245 29.02 16.35 -0.15
N VAL A 246 29.53 16.01 1.03
CA VAL A 246 28.85 15.21 2.05
C VAL A 246 28.81 16.01 3.35
N ILE A 247 27.64 16.02 4.00
CA ILE A 247 27.43 16.61 5.32
C ILE A 247 26.98 15.48 6.25
N ASP A 248 27.81 15.16 7.24
CA ASP A 248 27.50 14.14 8.24
C ASP A 248 26.87 14.78 9.48
N ILE A 249 25.69 14.30 9.87
CA ILE A 249 24.93 14.80 11.02
C ILE A 249 24.93 13.76 12.12
N GLY A 250 25.24 14.17 13.36
CA GLY A 250 25.33 13.26 14.50
C GLY A 250 25.59 13.98 15.81
N PRO A 251 26.29 13.34 16.77
CA PRO A 251 26.85 11.98 16.74
C PRO A 251 25.83 10.86 17.05
N GLY A 252 24.62 11.20 17.50
CA GLY A 252 23.54 10.25 17.77
C GLY A 252 22.17 10.78 17.34
N ALA A 253 21.11 10.08 17.71
CA ALA A 253 19.74 10.49 17.40
C ALA A 253 19.12 11.37 18.52
N GLY A 254 18.09 12.15 18.17
CA GLY A 254 17.34 12.97 19.12
C GLY A 254 18.19 14.05 19.79
N VAL A 255 18.13 14.14 21.12
CA VAL A 255 18.88 15.14 21.91
C VAL A 255 20.41 14.98 21.81
N HIS A 256 20.88 13.82 21.34
CA HIS A 256 22.30 13.54 21.14
C HIS A 256 22.77 13.83 19.70
N GLY A 257 21.87 14.30 18.84
CA GLY A 257 22.16 14.65 17.45
C GLY A 257 22.18 16.16 17.18
N GLY A 258 21.87 16.53 15.94
CA GLY A 258 21.66 17.92 15.54
C GLY A 258 22.94 18.74 15.38
N LYS A 259 24.11 18.08 15.24
CA LYS A 259 25.39 18.73 14.97
C LYS A 259 25.97 18.24 13.65
N VAL A 260 26.61 19.14 12.91
CA VAL A 260 27.44 18.78 11.76
C VAL A 260 28.77 18.25 12.30
N ILE A 261 29.02 16.96 12.07
CA ILE A 261 30.24 16.26 12.51
C ILE A 261 31.38 16.48 11.53
N GLY A 262 31.05 16.48 10.24
CA GLY A 262 31.97 16.79 9.16
C GLY A 262 31.20 17.29 7.95
N GLN A 263 31.85 18.16 7.18
CA GLN A 263 31.36 18.59 5.87
C GLN A 263 32.55 18.72 4.93
N GLY A 264 32.41 18.24 3.70
CA GLY A 264 33.54 18.17 2.76
C GLY A 264 33.32 17.18 1.64
N THR A 265 34.41 16.76 1.01
CA THR A 265 34.37 15.65 0.03
C THR A 265 34.12 14.31 0.75
N PRO A 266 33.63 13.28 0.05
CA PRO A 266 33.47 11.95 0.65
C PRO A 266 34.75 11.45 1.33
N GLN A 267 35.92 11.67 0.71
CA GLN A 267 37.20 11.27 1.28
C GLN A 267 37.54 11.99 2.60
N GLN A 268 37.15 13.27 2.74
CA GLN A 268 37.33 14.01 3.99
C GLN A 268 36.45 13.45 5.12
N ILE A 269 35.22 13.03 4.81
CA ILE A 269 34.32 12.37 5.77
C ILE A 269 34.86 10.99 6.16
N ILE A 270 35.30 10.18 5.19
CA ILE A 270 35.90 8.86 5.41
C ILE A 270 37.11 8.93 6.35
N ASN A 271 37.91 9.99 6.24
CA ASN A 271 39.10 10.22 7.06
C ASN A 271 38.79 10.91 8.40
N ASN A 272 37.56 11.34 8.66
CA ASN A 272 37.17 11.99 9.90
C ASN A 272 36.90 10.94 11.00
N PRO A 273 37.74 10.85 12.05
CA PRO A 273 37.57 9.85 13.11
C PRO A 273 36.30 10.08 13.93
N ASP A 274 35.77 11.31 13.99
CA ASP A 274 34.55 11.62 14.75
C ASP A 274 33.27 11.25 13.96
N SER A 275 33.38 11.03 12.65
CA SER A 275 32.25 10.64 11.80
C SER A 275 31.96 9.16 11.95
N LEU A 276 30.76 8.83 12.47
CA LEU A 276 30.29 7.44 12.51
C LEU A 276 30.17 6.87 11.09
N THR A 277 29.63 7.68 10.17
CA THR A 277 29.51 7.35 8.74
C THR A 277 30.90 7.08 8.14
N GLY A 278 31.88 7.94 8.40
CA GLY A 278 33.26 7.74 7.97
C GLY A 278 33.88 6.44 8.49
N GLN A 279 33.64 6.08 9.76
CA GLN A 279 34.10 4.82 10.36
C GLN A 279 33.51 3.58 9.68
N TYR A 280 32.27 3.63 9.18
CA TYR A 280 31.69 2.53 8.39
C TYR A 280 32.29 2.48 6.98
N LEU A 281 32.42 3.63 6.32
CA LEU A 281 32.95 3.71 4.95
C LEU A 281 34.44 3.36 4.82
N ASN A 282 35.22 3.53 5.89
CA ASN A 282 36.63 3.13 5.92
C ASN A 282 36.86 1.72 6.50
N GLY A 283 35.80 1.03 6.93
CA GLY A 283 35.87 -0.32 7.49
C GLY A 283 36.36 -0.41 8.93
N THR A 284 36.57 0.71 9.65
CA THR A 284 36.83 0.71 11.10
C THR A 284 35.67 0.08 11.86
N ARG A 285 34.44 0.30 11.37
CA ARG A 285 33.23 -0.41 11.79
C ARG A 285 32.65 -1.17 10.60
N GLU A 286 32.09 -2.34 10.88
CA GLU A 286 31.42 -3.17 9.89
C GLU A 286 30.23 -3.90 10.50
N ILE A 287 29.31 -4.35 9.65
CA ILE A 287 28.25 -5.27 10.06
C ILE A 287 28.78 -6.70 9.93
N ALA A 288 29.09 -7.31 11.07
CA ALA A 288 29.70 -8.63 11.10
C ALA A 288 28.80 -9.72 10.47
N ILE A 289 29.35 -10.49 9.53
CA ILE A 289 28.66 -11.64 8.94
C ILE A 289 28.65 -12.80 9.97
N PRO A 290 27.49 -13.36 10.34
CA PRO A 290 27.43 -14.46 11.30
C PRO A 290 28.25 -15.67 10.83
N LYS A 291 29.23 -16.10 11.64
CA LYS A 291 30.07 -17.29 11.36
C LYS A 291 29.27 -18.60 11.32
N GLN A 292 28.17 -18.65 12.06
CA GLN A 292 27.24 -19.79 12.08
C GLN A 292 25.83 -19.29 11.76
N ARG A 293 25.16 -19.98 10.82
CA ARG A 293 23.75 -19.71 10.48
C ARG A 293 22.83 -20.65 11.24
N ASN A 294 21.66 -20.15 11.63
CA ASN A 294 20.62 -20.97 12.22
C ASN A 294 20.13 -22.00 11.19
N LYS A 295 20.13 -23.29 11.57
CA LYS A 295 19.70 -24.40 10.70
C LYS A 295 18.17 -24.48 10.57
N GLY A 296 17.42 -23.73 11.38
CA GLY A 296 15.97 -23.73 11.39
C GLY A 296 15.37 -24.92 12.13
N SER A 297 14.04 -25.02 12.07
CA SER A 297 13.29 -26.05 12.79
C SER A 297 13.17 -27.37 12.02
N GLY A 298 13.76 -27.49 10.83
CA GLY A 298 13.55 -28.62 9.91
C GLY A 298 12.14 -28.69 9.32
N LYS A 299 11.30 -27.67 9.54
CA LYS A 299 9.94 -27.55 8.99
C LYS A 299 9.93 -26.49 7.90
N ALA A 300 9.00 -26.59 6.98
CA ALA A 300 8.83 -25.63 5.90
C ALA A 300 7.34 -25.36 5.63
N LEU A 301 7.09 -24.18 5.09
CA LEU A 301 5.82 -23.80 4.48
C LEU A 301 6.02 -23.81 2.96
N THR A 302 5.09 -24.41 2.22
CA THR A 302 5.17 -24.48 0.75
C THR A 302 3.95 -23.81 0.14
N LEU A 303 4.16 -22.72 -0.58
CA LEU A 303 3.17 -22.07 -1.43
C LEU A 303 3.40 -22.53 -2.87
N SER A 304 2.43 -23.19 -3.49
CA SER A 304 2.57 -23.71 -4.86
C SER A 304 1.66 -22.99 -5.85
N GLY A 305 2.20 -22.79 -7.05
CA GLY A 305 1.49 -22.29 -8.22
C GLY A 305 0.94 -20.87 -8.09
N ALA A 306 1.74 -19.97 -7.51
CA ALA A 306 1.39 -18.56 -7.44
C ALA A 306 1.49 -17.91 -8.83
N THR A 307 0.39 -17.30 -9.28
CA THR A 307 0.25 -16.70 -10.63
C THR A 307 -0.25 -15.26 -10.61
N GLY A 308 -0.25 -14.61 -9.43
CA GLY A 308 -0.59 -13.20 -9.32
C GLY A 308 0.33 -12.29 -10.12
N ASN A 309 -0.24 -11.28 -10.79
CA ASN A 309 0.49 -10.30 -11.62
C ASN A 309 1.45 -10.99 -12.62
N ASN A 310 2.75 -10.79 -12.47
CA ASN A 310 3.79 -11.32 -13.34
C ASN A 310 4.42 -12.64 -12.85
N LEU A 311 3.87 -13.26 -11.79
CA LEU A 311 4.34 -14.55 -11.30
C LEU A 311 3.96 -15.67 -12.30
N LYS A 312 4.92 -16.54 -12.60
CA LYS A 312 4.77 -17.62 -13.58
C LYS A 312 4.73 -18.98 -12.89
N ASP A 313 3.57 -19.32 -12.33
CA ASP A 313 3.32 -20.58 -11.61
C ASP A 313 4.38 -20.89 -10.53
N VAL A 314 4.68 -19.88 -9.72
CA VAL A 314 5.81 -19.91 -8.80
C VAL A 314 5.51 -20.79 -7.59
N THR A 315 6.45 -21.69 -7.26
CA THR A 315 6.44 -22.43 -6.00
C THR A 315 7.52 -21.88 -5.06
N LEU A 316 7.13 -21.55 -3.84
CA LEU A 316 7.97 -21.03 -2.76
C LEU A 316 8.01 -22.04 -1.60
N ASP A 317 9.19 -22.58 -1.35
CA ASP A 317 9.50 -23.35 -0.14
C ASP A 317 10.17 -22.44 0.89
N LEU A 318 9.44 -22.12 1.96
CA LEU A 318 9.86 -21.22 3.02
C LEU A 318 10.27 -22.02 4.27
N PRO A 319 11.57 -22.16 4.57
CA PRO A 319 12.03 -22.81 5.80
C PRO A 319 11.60 -22.02 7.04
N LEU A 320 11.16 -22.73 8.08
CA LEU A 320 10.69 -22.12 9.33
C LEU A 320 11.80 -22.06 10.39
N GLY A 321 11.69 -21.08 11.28
CA GLY A 321 12.63 -20.85 12.38
C GLY A 321 13.97 -20.25 11.95
N ILE A 322 14.04 -19.61 10.78
CA ILE A 322 15.23 -18.89 10.30
C ILE A 322 14.87 -17.47 9.82
N MET A 323 15.89 -16.62 9.67
CA MET A 323 15.77 -15.33 9.01
C MET A 323 15.85 -15.52 7.49
N THR A 324 14.72 -15.38 6.81
CA THR A 324 14.63 -15.50 5.34
C THR A 324 14.52 -14.12 4.71
N CYS A 325 15.41 -13.82 3.77
CA CYS A 325 15.34 -12.60 2.95
C CYS A 325 14.80 -12.94 1.56
N VAL A 326 13.74 -12.26 1.13
CA VAL A 326 13.22 -12.32 -0.24
C VAL A 326 13.82 -11.17 -1.03
N THR A 327 14.75 -11.47 -1.94
CA THR A 327 15.49 -10.49 -2.73
C THR A 327 15.18 -10.59 -4.23
N GLY A 328 15.68 -9.64 -5.00
CA GLY A 328 15.48 -9.52 -6.45
C GLY A 328 15.21 -8.08 -6.87
N VAL A 329 15.35 -7.82 -8.17
CA VAL A 329 15.15 -6.49 -8.76
C VAL A 329 13.74 -5.95 -8.55
N SER A 330 13.55 -4.63 -8.67
CA SER A 330 12.21 -4.02 -8.67
C SER A 330 11.31 -4.72 -9.68
N ALA A 331 10.03 -4.87 -9.34
CA ALA A 331 9.03 -5.59 -10.14
C ALA A 331 9.24 -7.09 -10.36
N SER A 332 10.21 -7.76 -9.74
CA SER A 332 10.38 -9.22 -9.86
C SER A 332 9.23 -10.06 -9.28
N GLY A 333 8.24 -9.42 -8.64
CA GLY A 333 7.08 -10.09 -8.05
C GLY A 333 7.19 -10.35 -6.54
N LYS A 334 8.21 -9.83 -5.84
CA LYS A 334 8.42 -10.04 -4.37
C LYS A 334 7.17 -9.69 -3.55
N SER A 335 6.66 -8.46 -3.71
CA SER A 335 5.47 -8.00 -2.98
C SER A 335 4.22 -8.78 -3.39
N THR A 336 4.11 -9.18 -4.66
CA THR A 336 3.00 -10.03 -5.10
C THR A 336 3.04 -11.41 -4.44
N LEU A 337 4.23 -12.02 -4.37
CA LEU A 337 4.42 -13.34 -3.79
C LEU A 337 4.17 -13.33 -2.27
N ILE A 338 4.72 -12.33 -1.57
CA ILE A 338 4.68 -12.27 -0.11
C ILE A 338 3.44 -11.51 0.39
N ASN A 339 3.30 -10.23 0.07
CA ASN A 339 2.27 -9.36 0.63
C ASN A 339 0.90 -9.55 -0.03
N SER A 340 0.84 -9.89 -1.33
CA SER A 340 -0.44 -10.06 -2.03
C SER A 340 -0.91 -11.52 -2.10
N THR A 341 -0.04 -12.51 -1.92
CA THR A 341 -0.40 -13.94 -1.96
C THR A 341 -0.24 -14.59 -0.60
N LEU A 342 0.99 -14.76 -0.12
CA LEU A 342 1.26 -15.54 1.10
C LEU A 342 0.60 -14.95 2.35
N TYR A 343 0.76 -13.65 2.60
CA TYR A 343 0.25 -13.00 3.81
C TYR A 343 -1.28 -13.03 3.91
N PRO A 344 -2.06 -12.61 2.90
CA PRO A 344 -3.52 -12.66 2.96
C PRO A 344 -4.06 -14.08 3.22
N VAL A 345 -3.47 -15.10 2.59
CA VAL A 345 -3.86 -16.50 2.81
C VAL A 345 -3.52 -16.96 4.23
N ALA A 346 -2.31 -16.64 4.71
CA ALA A 346 -1.89 -16.96 6.06
C ALA A 346 -2.74 -16.24 7.11
N ALA A 347 -3.07 -14.97 6.89
CA ALA A 347 -3.88 -14.16 7.80
C ALA A 347 -5.34 -14.63 7.85
N ALA A 348 -5.90 -15.04 6.71
CA ALA A 348 -7.24 -15.63 6.67
C ALA A 348 -7.31 -16.93 7.48
N ARG A 349 -6.30 -17.80 7.36
CA ARG A 349 -6.29 -19.11 8.05
C ARG A 349 -5.87 -19.04 9.52
N LEU A 350 -4.81 -18.29 9.84
CA LEU A 350 -4.25 -18.23 11.21
C LEU A 350 -4.91 -17.15 12.07
N ASN A 351 -5.17 -15.97 11.49
CA ASN A 351 -5.71 -14.82 12.22
C ASN A 351 -7.23 -14.63 12.05
N LYS A 352 -7.88 -15.44 11.20
CA LYS A 352 -9.29 -15.31 10.82
C LYS A 352 -9.63 -13.96 10.17
N ALA A 353 -8.69 -13.39 9.41
CA ALA A 353 -8.92 -12.16 8.67
C ALA A 353 -9.95 -12.38 7.55
N THR A 354 -10.95 -11.51 7.44
CA THR A 354 -12.06 -11.64 6.46
C THR A 354 -12.02 -10.61 5.32
N SER A 355 -11.18 -9.58 5.43
CA SER A 355 -11.16 -8.44 4.50
C SER A 355 -9.97 -8.42 3.54
N LEU A 356 -9.09 -9.42 3.60
CA LEU A 356 -7.89 -9.48 2.77
C LEU A 356 -8.14 -10.39 1.57
N ASN A 357 -8.00 -9.83 0.37
CA ASN A 357 -7.99 -10.59 -0.87
C ASN A 357 -6.58 -11.10 -1.15
N HIS A 358 -6.46 -12.33 -1.66
CA HIS A 358 -5.20 -12.90 -2.09
C HIS A 358 -5.12 -12.96 -3.62
N ALA A 359 -3.91 -12.88 -4.17
CA ALA A 359 -3.68 -13.17 -5.58
C ALA A 359 -3.82 -14.70 -5.84
N PRO A 360 -3.99 -15.13 -7.10
CA PRO A 360 -4.17 -16.54 -7.43
C PRO A 360 -2.97 -17.42 -7.03
N TYR A 361 -3.27 -18.58 -6.44
CA TYR A 361 -2.32 -19.65 -6.08
C TYR A 361 -3.02 -21.01 -6.13
N GLN A 362 -2.27 -22.11 -6.20
CA GLN A 362 -2.85 -23.46 -6.25
C GLN A 362 -3.02 -24.07 -4.85
N SER A 363 -1.97 -24.07 -4.02
CA SER A 363 -2.06 -24.64 -2.67
C SER A 363 -1.05 -24.03 -1.70
N LEU A 364 -1.34 -24.14 -0.40
CA LEU A 364 -0.48 -23.72 0.70
C LEU A 364 -0.45 -24.80 1.77
N LYS A 365 0.74 -25.35 2.04
CA LYS A 365 1.00 -26.44 3.01
C LYS A 365 1.98 -25.98 4.10
N GLY A 366 1.96 -26.65 5.25
CA GLY A 366 2.88 -26.38 6.37
C GLY A 366 2.47 -25.19 7.25
N LEU A 367 1.29 -24.60 7.01
CA LEU A 367 0.77 -23.48 7.80
C LEU A 367 0.43 -23.90 9.24
N ASP A 368 0.09 -25.18 9.45
CA ASP A 368 -0.23 -25.77 10.77
C ASP A 368 0.98 -25.79 11.73
N HIS A 369 2.16 -25.41 11.25
CA HIS A 369 3.35 -25.23 12.09
C HIS A 369 3.43 -23.85 12.75
N LEU A 370 2.48 -22.96 12.47
CA LEU A 370 2.47 -21.56 12.92
C LEU A 370 1.12 -21.24 13.57
N ASP A 371 1.14 -20.47 14.66
CA ASP A 371 -0.09 -20.08 15.37
C ASP A 371 -0.71 -18.79 14.81
N LYS A 372 0.14 -17.87 14.35
CA LYS A 372 -0.24 -16.52 13.87
C LYS A 372 0.73 -16.03 12.81
N VAL A 373 0.25 -15.10 11.99
CA VAL A 373 1.10 -14.30 11.09
C VAL A 373 0.97 -12.82 11.46
N ILE A 374 2.06 -12.07 11.41
CA ILE A 374 2.07 -10.63 11.68
C ILE A 374 2.76 -9.96 10.50
N ASP A 375 2.06 -9.04 9.83
CA ASP A 375 2.66 -8.14 8.86
C ASP A 375 3.01 -6.83 9.57
N ILE A 376 4.27 -6.43 9.46
CA ILE A 376 4.79 -5.15 9.96
C ILE A 376 5.07 -4.32 8.73
N ASP A 377 4.05 -3.56 8.32
CA ASP A 377 4.09 -2.78 7.08
C ASP A 377 4.72 -1.40 7.28
N GLN A 378 4.83 -0.65 6.17
CA GLN A 378 5.33 0.73 6.15
C GLN A 378 4.19 1.76 6.16
N SER A 379 2.96 1.33 6.46
CA SER A 379 1.84 2.26 6.49
C SER A 379 1.98 3.20 7.69
N PRO A 380 1.52 4.47 7.60
CA PRO A 380 1.57 5.37 8.73
C PRO A 380 0.83 4.79 9.94
N ILE A 381 1.49 4.82 11.11
CA ILE A 381 0.95 4.36 12.42
C ILE A 381 -0.46 4.92 12.69
N GLY A 382 -0.74 6.13 12.22
CA GLY A 382 -2.10 6.64 12.10
C GLY A 382 -2.17 7.86 11.20
N ARG A 383 -3.39 8.15 10.71
CA ARG A 383 -3.68 9.31 9.84
C ARG A 383 -4.15 10.54 10.61
N THR A 384 -4.13 10.49 11.95
CA THR A 384 -4.57 11.57 12.82
C THR A 384 -3.51 11.87 13.89
N PRO A 385 -3.44 13.11 14.42
CA PRO A 385 -2.52 13.47 15.50
C PRO A 385 -2.74 12.67 16.81
N ARG A 386 -3.87 11.96 16.92
CA ARG A 386 -4.21 11.15 18.10
C ARG A 386 -3.41 9.85 18.19
N SER A 387 -2.90 9.35 17.06
CA SER A 387 -2.06 8.16 17.03
C SER A 387 -0.62 8.57 17.25
N ASN A 388 -0.06 8.16 18.38
CA ASN A 388 1.33 8.37 18.76
C ASN A 388 1.94 7.08 19.34
N PRO A 389 3.26 7.03 19.59
CA PRO A 389 3.92 5.83 20.09
C PRO A 389 3.29 5.27 21.38
N ALA A 390 2.88 6.14 22.31
CA ALA A 390 2.29 5.72 23.57
C ALA A 390 0.89 5.09 23.39
N THR A 391 0.07 5.60 22.47
CA THR A 391 -1.23 5.00 22.17
C THR A 391 -1.10 3.71 21.36
N TYR A 392 -0.17 3.66 20.40
CA TYR A 392 -0.02 2.51 19.51
C TYR A 392 0.53 1.29 20.24
N THR A 393 1.51 1.51 21.13
CA THR A 393 2.09 0.45 21.97
C THR A 393 1.21 0.09 23.18
N GLY A 394 0.12 0.82 23.44
CA GLY A 394 -0.74 0.64 24.60
C GLY A 394 -0.18 1.21 25.92
N LEU A 395 1.05 1.76 25.92
CA LEU A 395 1.69 2.35 27.10
C LEU A 395 0.90 3.50 27.73
N PHE A 396 0.07 4.20 26.96
CA PHE A 396 -0.69 5.33 27.48
C PHE A 396 -1.74 4.93 28.53
N THR A 397 -2.22 3.69 28.54
CA THR A 397 -3.18 3.22 29.55
C THR A 397 -2.57 3.11 30.95
N PRO A 398 -1.50 2.33 31.19
CA PRO A 398 -0.88 2.26 32.52
C PRO A 398 -0.34 3.62 33.00
N ILE A 399 0.13 4.48 32.08
CA ILE A 399 0.53 5.85 32.43
C ILE A 399 -0.68 6.63 33.00
N ARG A 400 -1.85 6.58 32.36
CA ARG A 400 -3.04 7.28 32.88
C ARG A 400 -3.54 6.71 34.21
N GLU A 401 -3.39 5.41 34.43
CA GLU A 401 -3.70 4.76 35.71
C GLU A 401 -2.78 5.27 36.83
N LEU A 402 -1.48 5.42 36.56
CA LEU A 402 -0.53 6.02 37.48
C LEU A 402 -0.95 7.44 37.89
N PHE A 403 -1.33 8.28 36.92
CA PHE A 403 -1.78 9.66 37.18
C PHE A 403 -3.08 9.70 38.00
N ALA A 404 -4.03 8.82 37.70
CA ALA A 404 -5.25 8.69 38.49
C ALA A 404 -5.01 8.19 39.92
N GLY A 405 -3.88 7.50 40.16
CA GLY A 405 -3.46 7.03 41.47
C GLY A 405 -2.93 8.13 42.40
N THR A 406 -2.59 9.31 41.89
CA THR A 406 -2.01 10.42 42.68
C THR A 406 -2.98 11.00 43.71
N GLN A 407 -2.46 11.59 44.80
CA GLN A 407 -3.29 12.21 45.84
C GLN A 407 -4.18 13.32 45.28
N GLU A 408 -3.62 14.18 44.43
CA GLU A 408 -4.31 15.26 43.73
C GLU A 408 -5.50 14.74 42.91
N ALA A 409 -5.28 13.68 42.12
CA ALA A 409 -6.33 13.07 41.30
C ALA A 409 -7.43 12.45 42.17
N ARG A 410 -7.07 11.75 43.25
CA ARG A 410 -8.04 11.15 44.18
C ARG A 410 -8.90 12.21 44.87
N PHE A 411 -8.29 13.29 45.36
CA PHE A 411 -9.01 14.40 46.00
C PHE A 411 -10.01 15.07 45.04
N ARG A 412 -9.62 15.22 43.76
CA ARG A 412 -10.46 15.81 42.71
C ARG A 412 -11.42 14.82 42.04
N GLY A 413 -11.43 13.54 42.43
CA GLY A 413 -12.25 12.49 41.82
C GLY A 413 -11.88 12.14 40.37
N TYR A 414 -10.65 12.42 39.95
CA TYR A 414 -10.18 12.17 38.60
C TYR A 414 -9.85 10.69 38.36
N LYS A 415 -10.55 10.11 37.39
CA LYS A 415 -10.32 8.74 36.89
C LYS A 415 -9.34 8.75 35.69
N PRO A 416 -8.82 7.59 35.24
CA PRO A 416 -7.92 7.53 34.07
C PRO A 416 -8.47 8.18 32.79
N GLY A 417 -9.80 8.28 32.64
CA GLY A 417 -10.45 8.98 31.54
C GLY A 417 -10.17 10.49 31.51
N ARG A 418 -9.96 11.13 32.69
CA ARG A 418 -9.62 12.56 32.80
C ARG A 418 -8.24 12.88 32.23
N PHE A 419 -7.35 11.89 32.13
CA PHE A 419 -6.01 12.04 31.57
C PHE A 419 -5.93 11.56 30.12
N SER A 420 -7.08 11.31 29.47
CA SER A 420 -7.14 10.91 28.07
C SER A 420 -7.45 12.11 27.17
N PHE A 421 -6.58 12.38 26.20
CA PHE A 421 -6.84 13.37 25.15
C PHE A 421 -7.96 12.93 24.17
N ASN A 422 -8.40 11.67 24.23
CA ASN A 422 -9.49 11.16 23.39
C ASN A 422 -10.88 11.28 24.03
N VAL A 423 -10.96 11.61 25.32
CA VAL A 423 -12.23 11.61 26.08
C VAL A 423 -12.58 13.02 26.53
N LYS A 424 -13.86 13.39 26.36
CA LYS A 424 -14.39 14.67 26.86
C LYS A 424 -14.26 14.75 28.38
N GLY A 425 -13.96 15.94 28.88
CA GLY A 425 -13.68 16.21 30.28
C GLY A 425 -12.20 16.47 30.51
N GLY A 426 -11.31 15.58 30.07
CA GLY A 426 -9.87 15.72 30.29
C GLY A 426 -9.10 16.54 29.26
N ARG A 427 -9.58 16.51 28.02
CA ARG A 427 -8.92 17.11 26.86
C ARG A 427 -9.16 18.60 26.75
N CYS A 428 -8.31 19.29 25.98
CA CYS A 428 -8.59 20.65 25.53
C CYS A 428 -9.77 20.64 24.55
N GLU A 429 -10.81 21.44 24.83
CA GLU A 429 -12.00 21.52 23.98
C GLU A 429 -11.77 22.38 22.73
N ALA A 430 -10.79 23.28 22.71
CA ALA A 430 -10.49 24.09 21.53
C ALA A 430 -9.97 23.24 20.36
N CYS A 431 -8.98 22.39 20.62
CA CYS A 431 -8.44 21.44 19.62
C CYS A 431 -9.09 20.05 19.70
N GLN A 432 -10.12 19.89 20.55
CA GLN A 432 -10.77 18.60 20.82
C GLN A 432 -9.79 17.47 21.21
N GLY A 433 -8.63 17.83 21.79
CA GLY A 433 -7.58 16.90 22.21
C GLY A 433 -6.52 16.56 21.15
N ASP A 434 -6.56 17.17 19.96
CA ASP A 434 -5.57 16.93 18.91
C ASP A 434 -4.23 17.64 19.19
N GLY A 435 -4.24 18.67 20.05
CA GLY A 435 -3.05 19.46 20.38
C GLY A 435 -2.61 20.43 19.27
N VAL A 436 -3.18 20.30 18.07
CA VAL A 436 -2.93 21.14 16.89
C VAL A 436 -4.25 21.48 16.20
N ILE A 437 -4.28 22.58 15.44
CA ILE A 437 -5.42 22.96 14.61
C ILE A 437 -4.99 22.81 13.15
N LYS A 438 -5.71 21.99 12.38
CA LYS A 438 -5.47 21.84 10.95
C LYS A 438 -6.08 23.04 10.22
N VAL A 439 -5.25 23.81 9.53
CA VAL A 439 -5.69 24.93 8.69
C VAL A 439 -5.74 24.44 7.24
N GLU A 440 -6.87 24.63 6.57
CA GLU A 440 -6.98 24.35 5.14
C GLU A 440 -6.22 25.40 4.35
N MET A 441 -5.29 24.94 3.50
CA MET A 441 -4.56 25.80 2.58
C MET A 441 -5.26 25.70 1.24
N HIS A 442 -5.87 26.80 0.78
CA HIS A 442 -6.34 26.92 -0.60
C HIS A 442 -5.13 27.21 -1.48
N PHE A 443 -4.72 26.23 -2.28
CA PHE A 443 -3.71 26.39 -3.32
C PHE A 443 -4.38 26.39 -4.69
#